data_AF-A0A9P7YZM6-F1
#
_entry.id   AF-A0A9P7YZM6-F1
#
_cell.length_a   1.000
_cell.length_b   1.000
_cell.length_c   1.000
_cell.angle_alpha   90.00
_cell.angle_beta   90.00
_cell.angle_gamma   90.00
#
_symmetry.space_group_name_H-M   'P 1'
#
loop_
_entity.id
_entity.type
_entity.pdbx_description
1 polymer ?
#
loop_
_entity_poly.entity_id
_entity_poly.type
_entity_poly.pdbx_seq_one_letter_code
_entity_poly.pdbx_strand_id
1 'polypeptide(L)'
;MNPGEQYALFRTRFLLATQQAETREIDYREELWDKAIPALAAQVASVEHSLTDWEDLSDTLLSTDINLKEKAIHFLVSPRGPAAQISASATTARPRNPVGQFANAASYLRGPPPVLPSVPKFDRASNASRVSAAPKARRSATPANPEHSGDTCYNCGKLAHRANVCSIPRNFLAELDEAEEEILNNVVSRNEDS
;
A
#
# COMPACT_ATOMS: atom_id res chain seq x y z
N MET A 1 -3.43 9.88 -18.57
CA MET A 1 -2.87 9.79 -17.20
C MET A 1 -1.65 8.86 -17.23
N ASN A 2 -0.59 9.14 -16.46
CA ASN A 2 0.60 8.27 -16.45
C ASN A 2 0.38 7.01 -15.59
N PRO A 3 0.97 5.84 -15.92
CA PRO A 3 0.87 4.65 -15.08
C PRO A 3 1.53 4.91 -13.71
N GLY A 4 0.73 4.81 -12.64
CA GLY A 4 1.17 5.07 -11.27
C GLY A 4 0.95 6.50 -10.77
N GLU A 5 0.42 7.41 -11.60
CA GLU A 5 -0.02 8.73 -11.15
C GLU A 5 -1.20 8.61 -10.18
N GLN A 6 -1.28 9.50 -9.19
CA GLN A 6 -2.43 9.54 -8.29
C GLN A 6 -3.61 10.27 -8.95
N TYR A 7 -4.83 9.76 -8.77
CA TYR A 7 -6.00 10.36 -9.43
C TYR A 7 -6.20 11.83 -9.01
N ALA A 8 -5.94 12.17 -7.75
CA ALA A 8 -6.02 13.56 -7.28
C ALA A 8 -5.14 14.52 -8.09
N LEU A 9 -3.89 14.13 -8.38
CA LEU A 9 -2.96 14.94 -9.18
C LEU A 9 -3.43 15.06 -10.64
N PHE A 10 -3.94 13.96 -11.19
CA PHE A 10 -4.53 13.95 -12.52
C PHE A 10 -5.75 14.89 -12.61
N ARG A 11 -6.67 14.85 -11.63
CA ARG A 11 -7.85 15.74 -11.55
C ARG A 11 -7.43 17.21 -11.60
N THR A 12 -6.46 17.62 -10.78
CA THR A 12 -5.96 19.00 -10.79
C THR A 12 -5.40 19.40 -12.15
N ARG A 13 -4.57 18.54 -12.75
CA ARG A 13 -3.99 18.81 -14.09
C ARG A 13 -5.05 18.85 -15.18
N PHE A 14 -6.06 17.98 -15.08
CA PHE A 14 -7.18 17.94 -16.00
C PHE A 14 -7.95 19.27 -15.98
N LEU A 15 -8.32 19.75 -14.79
CA LEU A 15 -9.03 21.03 -14.64
C LEU A 15 -8.22 22.23 -15.14
N LEU A 16 -6.91 22.24 -14.90
CA LEU A 16 -6.04 23.29 -15.44
C LEU A 16 -5.96 23.21 -16.97
N ALA A 17 -5.90 22.01 -17.54
CA ALA A 17 -5.83 21.81 -18.98
C ALA A 17 -7.15 22.19 -19.68
N THR A 18 -8.30 21.83 -19.12
CA THR A 18 -9.61 22.20 -19.67
C THR A 18 -9.85 23.70 -19.60
N GLN A 19 -9.42 24.36 -18.51
CA GLN A 19 -9.46 25.81 -18.38
C GLN A 19 -8.59 26.50 -19.44
N GLN A 20 -7.36 26.00 -19.65
CA GLN A 20 -6.46 26.52 -20.70
C GLN A 20 -6.99 26.29 -22.12
N ALA A 21 -7.70 25.20 -22.34
CA ALA A 21 -8.30 24.86 -23.62
C ALA A 21 -9.69 25.49 -23.83
N GLU A 22 -10.19 26.28 -22.88
CA GLU A 22 -11.54 26.87 -22.89
C GLU A 22 -12.63 25.82 -23.20
N THR A 23 -12.45 24.61 -22.68
CA THR A 23 -13.40 23.52 -22.86
C THR A 23 -14.68 23.83 -22.09
N ARG A 24 -15.85 23.50 -22.65
CA ARG A 24 -17.11 23.74 -21.97
C ARG A 24 -17.29 22.70 -20.87
N GLU A 25 -17.90 23.10 -19.77
CA GLU A 25 -18.12 22.23 -18.62
C GLU A 25 -18.98 21.00 -18.96
N ILE A 26 -19.91 21.13 -19.92
CA ILE A 26 -20.73 20.00 -20.41
C ILE A 26 -19.89 18.88 -21.03
N ASP A 27 -18.72 19.21 -21.56
CA ASP A 27 -17.80 18.25 -22.21
C ASP A 27 -16.83 17.62 -21.19
N TYR A 28 -16.76 18.15 -19.96
CA TYR A 28 -15.80 17.68 -18.94
C TYR A 28 -16.01 16.22 -18.59
N ARG A 29 -17.27 15.77 -18.52
CA ARG A 29 -17.60 14.39 -18.18
C ARG A 29 -17.02 13.40 -19.19
N GLU A 30 -17.23 13.65 -20.48
CA GLU A 30 -16.78 12.76 -21.55
C GLU A 30 -15.24 12.78 -21.66
N GLU A 31 -14.63 13.97 -21.61
CA GLU A 31 -13.18 14.15 -21.64
C GLU A 31 -12.49 13.51 -20.42
N LEU A 32 -13.12 13.59 -19.24
CA LEU A 32 -12.60 12.96 -18.02
C LEU A 32 -12.64 11.43 -18.15
N TRP A 33 -13.74 10.88 -18.65
CA TRP A 33 -13.92 9.44 -18.82
C TRP A 33 -12.95 8.86 -19.86
N ASP A 34 -12.78 9.53 -21.01
CA ASP A 34 -11.85 9.11 -22.06
C ASP A 34 -10.39 9.06 -21.57
N LYS A 35 -10.03 9.99 -20.66
CA LYS A 35 -8.67 10.07 -20.11
C LYS A 35 -8.44 9.29 -18.82
N ALA A 36 -9.49 8.68 -18.26
CA ALA A 36 -9.41 7.90 -17.02
C ALA A 36 -8.50 6.67 -17.19
N ILE A 37 -7.82 6.26 -16.11
CA ILE A 37 -7.00 5.03 -16.16
C ILE A 37 -7.92 3.82 -16.38
N PRO A 38 -7.61 2.91 -17.31
CA PRO A 38 -8.42 1.72 -17.57
C PRO A 38 -8.75 0.89 -16.31
N ALA A 39 -7.80 0.80 -15.36
CA ALA A 39 -8.02 0.10 -14.09
C ALA A 39 -9.09 0.77 -13.19
N LEU A 40 -9.14 2.11 -13.15
CA LEU A 40 -10.18 2.84 -12.42
C LEU A 40 -11.51 2.77 -13.18
N ALA A 41 -11.46 3.00 -14.49
CA ALA A 41 -12.64 2.92 -15.36
C ALA A 41 -13.31 1.54 -15.26
N ALA A 42 -12.55 0.45 -15.21
CA ALA A 42 -13.09 -0.89 -15.05
C ALA A 42 -13.87 -1.11 -13.74
N GLN A 43 -13.49 -0.44 -12.65
CA GLN A 43 -14.19 -0.53 -11.37
C GLN A 43 -15.45 0.35 -11.33
N VAL A 44 -15.43 1.49 -12.03
CA VAL A 44 -16.53 2.47 -12.06
C VAL A 44 -17.51 2.20 -13.20
N ALA A 45 -17.16 1.37 -14.18
CA ALA A 45 -17.96 1.11 -15.39
C ALA A 45 -19.41 0.64 -15.08
N SER A 46 -19.65 -0.06 -13.97
CA SER A 46 -21.00 -0.49 -13.60
C SER A 46 -21.92 0.65 -13.13
N VAL A 47 -21.34 1.75 -12.63
CA VAL A 47 -22.07 2.91 -12.10
C VAL A 47 -21.94 4.15 -12.99
N GLU A 48 -21.06 4.14 -14.00
CA GLU A 48 -20.75 5.29 -14.85
C GLU A 48 -21.99 5.94 -15.49
N HIS A 49 -22.90 5.14 -16.03
CA HIS A 49 -24.13 5.66 -16.65
C HIS A 49 -25.10 6.33 -15.66
N SER A 50 -24.97 6.06 -14.36
CA SER A 50 -25.79 6.71 -13.33
C SER A 50 -25.25 8.07 -12.89
N LEU A 51 -23.98 8.35 -13.20
CA LEU A 51 -23.28 9.58 -12.82
C LEU A 51 -23.35 10.55 -14.00
N THR A 52 -24.35 11.43 -13.99
CA THR A 52 -24.59 12.41 -15.07
C THR A 52 -23.74 13.67 -14.91
N ASP A 53 -23.34 13.99 -13.68
CA ASP A 53 -22.48 15.14 -13.39
C ASP A 53 -21.00 14.74 -13.45
N TRP A 54 -20.15 15.67 -13.90
CA TRP A 54 -18.71 15.47 -13.94
C TRP A 54 -18.13 15.44 -12.53
N GLU A 55 -18.69 16.20 -11.59
CA GLU A 55 -18.25 16.23 -10.18
C GLU A 55 -18.47 14.87 -9.52
N ASP A 56 -19.69 14.31 -9.64
CA ASP A 56 -20.05 12.99 -9.12
C ASP A 56 -19.16 11.87 -9.69
N LEU A 57 -18.88 11.92 -11.00
CA LEU A 57 -17.97 10.99 -11.66
C LEU A 57 -16.54 11.13 -11.11
N SER A 58 -16.07 12.37 -10.98
CA SER A 58 -14.73 12.65 -10.48
C SER A 58 -14.54 12.19 -9.04
N ASP A 59 -15.52 12.40 -8.17
CA ASP A 59 -15.44 12.01 -6.77
C ASP A 59 -15.56 10.49 -6.60
N THR A 60 -16.36 9.83 -7.44
CA THR A 60 -16.41 8.36 -7.50
C THR A 60 -15.07 7.77 -7.92
N LEU A 61 -14.42 8.34 -8.94
CA LEU A 61 -13.10 7.93 -9.39
C LEU A 61 -12.03 8.16 -8.30
N LEU A 62 -12.09 9.29 -7.60
CA LEU A 62 -11.17 9.60 -6.50
C LEU A 62 -11.32 8.63 -5.33
N SER A 63 -12.55 8.37 -4.90
CA SER A 63 -12.84 7.39 -3.84
C SER A 63 -12.36 5.98 -4.24
N THR A 64 -12.55 5.60 -5.50
CA THR A 64 -12.07 4.31 -6.02
C THR A 64 -10.55 4.21 -6.02
N ASP A 65 -9.83 5.27 -6.42
CA ASP A 65 -8.36 5.32 -6.38
C ASP A 65 -7.81 5.19 -4.96
N ILE A 66 -8.41 5.87 -3.99
CA ILE A 66 -8.06 5.75 -2.57
C ILE A 66 -8.25 4.30 -2.10
N ASN A 67 -9.41 3.70 -2.38
CA ASN A 67 -9.72 2.32 -1.99
C ASN A 67 -8.75 1.29 -2.61
N LEU A 68 -8.34 1.47 -3.87
CA LEU A 68 -7.38 0.58 -4.52
C LEU A 68 -5.99 0.67 -3.87
N LYS A 69 -5.57 1.88 -3.49
CA LYS A 69 -4.30 2.10 -2.80
C LYS A 69 -4.30 1.54 -1.39
N GLU A 70 -5.38 1.73 -0.64
CA GLU A 70 -5.52 1.15 0.70
C GLU A 70 -5.45 -0.38 0.65
N LYS A 71 -6.13 -1.01 -0.32
CA LYS A 71 -6.03 -2.45 -0.55
C LYS A 71 -4.61 -2.90 -0.89
N ALA A 72 -3.90 -2.13 -1.72
CA ALA A 72 -2.50 -2.43 -2.06
C ALA A 72 -1.58 -2.33 -0.84
N ILE A 73 -1.74 -1.31 0.01
CA ILE A 73 -0.98 -1.15 1.25
C ILE A 73 -1.28 -2.29 2.22
N HIS A 74 -2.55 -2.66 2.40
CA HIS A 74 -2.94 -3.76 3.29
C HIS A 74 -2.32 -5.09 2.83
N PHE A 75 -2.21 -5.32 1.53
CA PHE A 75 -1.54 -6.50 0.99
C PHE A 75 -0.03 -6.52 1.27
N LEU A 76 0.62 -5.37 1.27
CA LEU A 76 2.07 -5.25 1.54
C LEU A 76 2.40 -5.25 3.04
N VAL A 77 1.52 -4.70 3.87
CA VAL A 77 1.75 -4.53 5.31
C VAL A 77 1.34 -5.75 6.11
N SER A 78 0.57 -6.69 5.56
CA SER A 78 0.21 -7.94 6.25
C SER A 78 1.29 -9.03 6.06
N PRO A 79 2.22 -9.26 7.01
CA PRO A 79 3.30 -10.24 6.89
C PRO A 79 2.91 -11.57 7.54
N ARG A 80 1.64 -11.73 7.94
CA ARG A 80 1.13 -12.97 8.53
C ARG A 80 0.28 -13.69 7.52
N GLY A 81 0.95 -14.55 6.74
CA GLY A 81 0.28 -15.70 6.15
C GLY A 81 -0.56 -16.42 7.21
N PRO A 82 -1.69 -17.03 6.83
CA PRO A 82 -2.52 -17.75 7.77
C PRO A 82 -1.67 -18.83 8.43
N ALA A 83 -1.43 -18.69 9.73
CA ALA A 83 -1.13 -19.85 10.56
C ALA A 83 -2.25 -20.85 10.28
N ALA A 84 -1.86 -22.04 9.83
CA ALA A 84 -2.73 -23.15 9.54
C ALA A 84 -3.83 -23.26 10.61
N GLN A 85 -5.07 -22.98 10.25
CA GLN A 85 -6.19 -23.59 10.93
C GLN A 85 -6.14 -25.07 10.55
N ILE A 86 -5.42 -25.83 11.36
CA ILE A 86 -5.57 -27.28 11.44
C ILE A 86 -7.01 -27.50 11.90
N SER A 87 -7.91 -27.71 10.94
CA SER A 87 -9.22 -28.28 11.18
C SER A 87 -9.01 -29.71 11.66
N ALA A 88 -8.87 -29.88 12.96
CA ALA A 88 -9.07 -31.16 13.62
C ALA A 88 -10.56 -31.50 13.55
N SER A 89 -10.95 -32.15 12.45
CA SER A 89 -12.15 -32.98 12.40
C SER A 89 -11.79 -34.29 11.72
N ALA A 90 -11.47 -35.27 12.56
CA ALA A 90 -11.37 -36.66 12.19
C ALA A 90 -12.72 -37.15 11.66
N THR A 91 -12.75 -37.65 10.43
CA THR A 91 -13.65 -38.77 10.12
C THR A 91 -12.97 -39.69 9.11
N THR A 92 -12.73 -40.89 9.59
CA THR A 92 -12.19 -42.08 8.99
C THR A 92 -12.89 -42.44 7.67
N ALA A 93 -12.16 -42.43 6.55
CA ALA A 93 -12.50 -43.23 5.38
C ALA A 93 -11.24 -43.55 4.57
N ARG A 94 -10.62 -44.69 4.90
CA ARG A 94 -9.66 -45.36 4.01
C ARG A 94 -10.42 -45.93 2.81
N PRO A 95 -9.94 -45.73 1.58
CA PRO A 95 -9.96 -46.78 0.58
C PRO A 95 -8.57 -47.44 0.50
N ARG A 96 -8.64 -48.75 0.62
CA ARG A 96 -7.55 -49.72 0.69
C ARG A 96 -6.91 -49.81 -0.70
N ASN A 97 -5.61 -49.55 -0.74
CA ASN A 97 -4.75 -49.79 -1.90
C ASN A 97 -4.71 -51.31 -2.19
N PRO A 98 -5.04 -51.82 -3.39
CA PRO A 98 -4.67 -53.16 -3.79
C PRO A 98 -3.33 -53.13 -4.54
N VAL A 99 -2.30 -53.61 -3.85
CA VAL A 99 -1.07 -54.12 -4.47
C VAL A 99 -1.41 -55.43 -5.17
N GLY A 100 -0.98 -55.57 -6.44
CA GLY A 100 -1.05 -56.82 -7.20
C GLY A 100 -1.15 -56.55 -8.70
N GLN A 101 -0.02 -56.31 -9.38
CA GLN A 101 0.59 -57.28 -10.29
C GLN A 101 -0.29 -57.64 -11.49
N PHE A 102 0.07 -57.17 -12.69
CA PHE A 102 0.40 -58.03 -13.84
C PHE A 102 1.27 -57.21 -14.81
N ALA A 103 2.43 -57.77 -15.13
CA ALA A 103 3.27 -57.33 -16.22
C ALA A 103 2.66 -57.78 -17.56
N ASN A 104 2.72 -56.94 -18.60
CA ASN A 104 3.18 -57.42 -19.90
C ASN A 104 3.54 -56.31 -20.90
N ALA A 105 4.80 -56.40 -21.34
CA ALA A 105 5.38 -56.17 -22.66
C ALA A 105 4.59 -55.37 -23.73
N ALA A 106 5.19 -54.23 -24.12
CA ALA A 106 5.39 -53.73 -25.49
C ALA A 106 6.07 -52.34 -25.36
N SER A 107 7.41 -52.16 -25.44
CA SER A 107 8.23 -52.07 -26.67
C SER A 107 7.32 -51.84 -27.89
N TYR A 108 7.31 -50.72 -28.62
CA TYR A 108 8.36 -50.25 -29.53
C TYR A 108 8.11 -48.76 -29.86
N LEU A 109 9.18 -48.03 -30.20
CA LEU A 109 9.18 -46.71 -30.88
C LEU A 109 8.91 -45.45 -30.02
N ARG A 110 9.93 -45.00 -29.28
CA ARG A 110 10.21 -43.56 -29.15
C ARG A 110 11.69 -43.33 -28.94
N GLY A 111 12.29 -42.56 -29.85
CA GLY A 111 13.72 -42.32 -29.93
C GLY A 111 14.29 -41.57 -28.73
N PRO A 112 15.63 -41.54 -28.61
CA PRO A 112 16.32 -40.90 -27.50
C PRO A 112 16.15 -39.38 -27.53
N PRO A 113 15.86 -38.72 -26.38
CA PRO A 113 15.98 -37.28 -26.27
C PRO A 113 17.47 -36.85 -26.25
N PRO A 114 17.81 -35.67 -26.78
CA PRO A 114 19.18 -35.16 -26.74
C PRO A 114 19.64 -34.87 -25.30
N VAL A 115 20.87 -35.30 -25.01
CA VAL A 115 21.58 -35.10 -23.74
C VAL A 115 21.92 -33.61 -23.59
N LEU A 116 21.30 -32.94 -22.62
CA LEU A 116 21.73 -31.61 -22.18
C LEU A 116 22.95 -31.75 -21.24
N PRO A 117 23.99 -30.91 -21.38
CA PRO A 117 25.15 -30.93 -20.51
C PRO A 117 24.79 -30.48 -19.08
N SER A 118 25.14 -31.34 -18.12
CA SER A 118 25.03 -31.11 -16.68
C SER A 118 25.75 -29.83 -16.25
N VAL A 119 24.99 -28.87 -15.74
CA VAL A 119 25.53 -27.74 -14.97
C VAL A 119 25.86 -28.26 -13.57
N PRO A 120 27.05 -27.98 -13.01
CA PRO A 120 27.42 -28.45 -11.68
C PRO A 120 26.52 -27.83 -10.61
N LYS A 121 25.93 -28.70 -9.79
CA LYS A 121 25.21 -28.35 -8.57
C LYS A 121 26.20 -27.75 -7.57
N PHE A 122 26.02 -26.48 -7.23
CA PHE A 122 26.64 -25.92 -6.03
C PHE A 122 25.85 -26.43 -4.81
N ASP A 123 26.37 -27.45 -4.16
CA ASP A 123 26.01 -27.80 -2.79
C ASP A 123 26.45 -26.66 -1.86
N ARG A 124 25.54 -25.73 -1.55
CA ARG A 124 25.75 -24.80 -0.45
C ARG A 124 25.20 -25.43 0.82
N ALA A 125 26.14 -25.96 1.60
CA ALA A 125 25.95 -26.63 2.87
C ALA A 125 24.94 -25.93 3.79
N SER A 126 24.02 -26.75 4.29
CA SER A 126 23.21 -26.53 5.47
C SER A 126 24.10 -26.43 6.71
N ASN A 127 24.32 -25.21 7.23
CA ASN A 127 24.78 -25.04 8.60
C ASN A 127 23.60 -24.78 9.51
N ALA A 128 23.07 -25.87 10.05
CA ALA A 128 22.33 -25.85 11.29
C ALA A 128 23.33 -25.63 12.44
N SER A 129 23.29 -24.45 13.07
CA SER A 129 23.68 -24.31 14.47
C SER A 129 22.60 -23.54 15.20
N ARG A 130 21.82 -24.31 15.97
CA ARG A 130 21.08 -23.86 17.13
C ARG A 130 22.07 -23.20 18.10
N VAL A 131 21.90 -21.92 18.36
CA VAL A 131 22.15 -21.35 19.68
C VAL A 131 21.04 -20.33 19.95
N SER A 132 20.21 -20.65 20.93
CA SER A 132 19.23 -19.74 21.52
C SER A 132 19.93 -18.48 22.00
N ALA A 133 19.57 -17.31 21.47
CA ALA A 133 19.95 -16.03 22.04
C ALA A 133 18.70 -15.15 22.14
N ALA A 134 18.42 -14.75 23.38
CA ALA A 134 17.35 -13.87 23.82
C ALA A 134 17.16 -12.62 22.93
N PRO A 135 15.95 -12.02 22.91
CA PRO A 135 15.72 -10.78 22.18
C PRO A 135 16.73 -9.72 22.62
N LYS A 136 17.57 -9.27 21.67
CA LYS A 136 18.37 -8.05 21.82
C LYS A 136 17.40 -6.90 22.05
N ALA A 137 17.21 -6.56 23.33
CA ALA A 137 16.74 -5.25 23.73
C ALA A 137 17.56 -4.23 22.94
N ARG A 138 16.90 -3.44 22.11
CA ARG A 138 17.44 -2.21 21.53
C ARG A 138 17.75 -1.26 22.70
N ARG A 139 18.89 -1.47 23.34
CA ARG A 139 19.50 -0.49 24.24
C ARG A 139 20.24 0.51 23.36
N SER A 140 19.53 1.46 22.79
CA SER A 140 20.09 2.79 22.57
C SER A 140 19.95 3.55 23.89
N ALA A 141 20.69 3.07 24.90
CA ALA A 141 20.95 3.81 26.12
C ALA A 141 22.20 4.66 25.83
N THR A 142 22.00 5.72 25.06
CA THR A 142 22.94 6.85 25.12
C THR A 142 22.74 7.43 26.53
N PRO A 143 23.80 7.53 27.37
CA PRO A 143 23.67 8.20 28.65
C PRO A 143 23.14 9.62 28.40
N ALA A 144 22.11 9.99 29.17
CA ALA A 144 21.55 11.33 29.13
C ALA A 144 22.70 12.33 29.31
N ASN A 145 22.98 13.12 28.28
CA ASN A 145 23.90 14.24 28.40
C ASN A 145 23.24 15.25 29.36
N PRO A 146 23.81 15.52 30.54
CA PRO A 146 23.20 16.38 31.56
C PRO A 146 23.05 17.84 31.11
N GLU A 147 23.68 18.24 29.99
CA GLU A 147 23.54 19.59 29.44
C GLU A 147 22.15 19.91 28.85
N HIS A 148 21.30 18.92 28.56
CA HIS A 148 19.97 19.16 27.96
C HIS A 148 18.83 19.06 28.98
N SER A 149 19.14 19.22 30.27
CA SER A 149 18.16 19.15 31.38
C SER A 149 17.11 20.28 31.36
N GLY A 150 17.18 21.20 30.39
CA GLY A 150 16.22 22.28 30.16
C GLY A 150 15.30 22.11 28.94
N ASP A 151 15.50 21.08 28.11
CA ASP A 151 14.68 20.91 26.89
C ASP A 151 13.26 20.45 27.26
N THR A 152 12.27 21.30 27.00
CA THR A 152 10.86 20.94 27.08
C THR A 152 10.47 20.02 25.93
N CYS A 153 9.58 19.07 26.20
CA CYS A 153 9.07 18.18 25.17
C CYS A 153 8.25 18.98 24.15
N TYR A 154 8.69 19.02 22.89
CA TYR A 154 7.96 19.71 21.80
C TYR A 154 6.55 19.18 21.53
N ASN A 155 6.16 18.01 22.07
CA ASN A 155 4.80 17.48 21.91
C ASN A 155 3.84 17.91 23.04
N CYS A 156 4.34 18.13 24.26
CA CYS A 156 3.47 18.38 25.42
C CYS A 156 3.95 19.48 26.37
N GLY A 157 5.06 20.15 26.05
CA GLY A 157 5.67 21.22 26.82
C GLY A 157 6.31 20.79 28.14
N LYS A 158 6.22 19.52 28.54
CA LYS A 158 6.75 19.04 29.84
C LYS A 158 8.23 18.70 29.77
N LEU A 159 8.95 18.97 30.86
CA LEU A 159 10.35 18.58 31.05
C LEU A 159 10.46 17.06 31.29
N ALA A 160 11.69 16.54 31.29
CA ALA A 160 12.08 15.15 31.56
C ALA A 160 11.99 14.14 30.40
N HIS A 161 11.42 14.50 29.24
CA HIS A 161 11.42 13.61 28.08
C HIS A 161 11.41 14.37 26.75
N ARG A 162 11.81 13.70 25.66
CA ARG A 162 11.73 14.22 24.29
C ARG A 162 10.44 13.79 23.61
N ALA A 163 10.02 14.51 22.57
CA ALA A 163 8.79 14.23 21.80
C ALA A 163 8.67 12.78 21.29
N ASN A 164 9.79 12.11 21.01
CA ASN A 164 9.81 10.71 20.56
C ASN A 164 9.51 9.68 21.67
N VAL A 165 9.57 10.09 22.93
CA VAL A 165 9.32 9.25 24.12
C VAL A 165 8.09 9.76 24.89
N CYS A 166 7.32 10.68 24.30
CA CYS A 166 6.12 11.23 24.91
C CYS A 166 5.00 10.19 24.91
N SER A 167 4.34 10.02 26.06
CA SER A 167 3.19 9.12 26.21
C SER A 167 1.89 9.68 25.65
N ILE A 168 1.86 10.97 25.32
CA ILE A 168 0.72 11.65 24.72
C ILE A 168 0.79 11.43 23.19
N PRO A 169 -0.29 10.99 22.53
CA PRO A 169 -0.32 10.87 21.08
C PRO A 169 0.00 12.22 20.45
N ARG A 170 0.76 12.22 19.35
CA ARG A 170 1.12 13.47 18.66
C ARG A 170 -0.15 14.18 18.21
N ASN A 171 -0.38 15.37 18.76
CA ASN A 171 -1.52 16.19 18.36
C ASN A 171 -1.16 16.87 17.03
N PHE A 172 -1.57 16.27 15.92
CA PHE A 172 -1.48 16.88 14.59
C PHE A 172 -2.39 18.11 14.44
N LEU A 173 -3.29 18.36 15.42
CA LEU A 173 -4.23 19.48 15.39
C LEU A 173 -3.58 20.83 15.75
N ALA A 174 -2.49 20.84 16.53
CA ALA A 174 -1.86 22.11 16.92
C ALA A 174 -1.10 22.78 15.76
N GLU A 175 -0.60 22.00 14.79
CA GLU A 175 0.00 22.55 13.55
C GLU A 175 -1.05 23.09 12.57
N LEU A 176 -2.33 22.69 12.69
CA LEU A 176 -3.40 23.20 11.83
C LEU A 176 -3.91 24.56 12.32
N ASP A 177 -4.05 24.76 13.64
CA ASP A 177 -4.50 26.05 14.19
C ASP A 177 -3.51 27.19 13.88
N GLU A 178 -2.19 26.93 13.97
CA GLU A 178 -1.16 27.93 13.67
C GLU A 178 -1.09 28.26 12.16
N ALA A 179 -1.35 27.28 11.30
CA ALA A 179 -1.41 27.47 9.85
C ALA A 179 -2.69 28.21 9.39
N GLU A 180 -3.83 27.97 10.05
CA GLU A 180 -5.07 28.71 9.76
C GLU A 180 -4.97 30.19 10.14
N GLU A 181 -4.32 30.52 11.27
CA GLU A 181 -4.10 31.92 11.67
C GLU A 181 -3.17 32.67 10.70
N GLU A 182 -2.14 32.01 10.14
CA GLU A 182 -1.25 32.64 9.15
C GLU A 182 -1.94 32.90 7.80
N ILE A 183 -2.87 32.02 7.39
CA ILE A 183 -3.67 32.22 6.18
C ILE A 183 -4.66 33.37 6.36
N LEU A 184 -5.35 33.44 7.51
CA LEU A 184 -6.29 34.51 7.82
C LEU A 184 -5.62 35.88 7.86
N ASN A 185 -4.43 35.98 8.48
CA ASN A 185 -3.68 37.24 8.54
C ASN A 185 -3.21 37.70 7.15
N ASN A 186 -2.77 36.78 6.27
CA ASN A 186 -2.35 37.12 4.91
C ASN A 186 -3.51 37.55 4.00
N VAL A 187 -4.74 37.08 4.25
CA VAL A 187 -5.94 37.50 3.50
C VAL A 187 -6.39 38.90 3.93
N VAL A 188 -6.30 39.23 5.21
CA VAL A 188 -6.67 40.55 5.72
C VAL A 188 -5.70 41.63 5.22
N SER A 189 -4.39 41.38 5.25
CA SER A 189 -3.40 42.37 4.79
C SER A 189 -3.44 42.66 3.29
N ARG A 190 -4.00 41.77 2.46
CA ARG A 190 -4.12 42.00 1.01
C ARG A 190 -5.31 42.87 0.60
N ASN A 191 -6.29 43.08 1.49
CA ASN A 191 -7.47 43.88 1.18
C ASN A 191 -7.32 45.36 1.56
N GLU A 192 -6.23 45.77 2.22
CA GLU A 192 -6.01 47.17 2.62
C GLU A 192 -5.19 47.99 1.59
N ASP A 193 -4.62 47.34 0.57
CA ASP A 193 -3.75 47.96 -0.45
C ASP A 193 -4.41 48.05 -1.85
N SER A 194 -5.72 47.83 -1.98
CA SER A 194 -6.50 47.99 -3.25
C SER A 194 -7.64 48.98 -3.08
#